data_AF-A0AAX2IJ66-F1
#
_entry.id   AF-A0AAX2IJ66-F1
#
_cell.length_a   1.000
_cell.length_b   1.000
_cell.length_c   1.000
_cell.angle_alpha   90.00
_cell.angle_beta   90.00
_cell.angle_gamma   90.00
#
_symmetry.space_group_name_H-M   'P 1'
#
loop_
_entity.id
_entity.type
_entity.pdbx_description
1 polymer ?
#
loop_
_entity_poly.entity_id
_entity_poly.type
_entity_poly.pdbx_seq_one_letter_code
_entity_poly.pdbx_strand_id
1 'polypeptide(L)'
;MNKSFNNSADSTVAVFTGLLDTAQKVNKIIDYVKTHFDKNDIDICLNGFDLVRKINDVSSLFAIANLDLAVSSKMLYNASNNWEKIYVKKNVYLTVFEIFKTFSKYGKFLNELSENALPHLKENFVNINNSIKVFKKEYKYEADMKIIRNNISGHISDDVDLYYNTIIQFDGDKTGEMIIEFFKITNDLHNFLTDILEQNYIREKNQQVLIMAKEVIPNFNEMLFK
;
A
#
# COMPACT_ATOMS: atom_id res chain seq x y z
N MET A 1 3.70 -31.97 0.64
CA MET A 1 3.16 -30.60 0.44
C MET A 1 3.90 -29.64 1.35
N ASN A 2 4.48 -28.57 0.79
CA ASN A 2 5.47 -27.72 1.47
C ASN A 2 4.77 -26.68 2.36
N LYS A 3 4.61 -26.99 3.66
CA LYS A 3 4.01 -26.09 4.68
C LYS A 3 4.68 -24.70 4.71
N SER A 4 5.95 -24.62 4.30
CA SER A 4 6.76 -23.39 4.32
C SER A 4 6.17 -22.22 3.52
N PHE A 5 5.67 -22.45 2.30
CA PHE A 5 5.16 -21.37 1.44
C PHE A 5 3.86 -20.77 1.98
N ASN A 6 2.88 -21.63 2.29
CA ASN A 6 1.60 -21.18 2.85
C ASN A 6 1.81 -20.46 4.20
N ASN A 7 2.74 -20.94 5.04
CA ASN A 7 3.10 -20.25 6.29
C ASN A 7 3.69 -18.86 6.02
N SER A 8 4.54 -18.70 5.00
CA SER A 8 5.07 -17.39 4.62
C SER A 8 3.96 -16.44 4.16
N ALA A 9 3.02 -16.92 3.34
CA ALA A 9 1.89 -16.12 2.89
C ALA A 9 0.98 -15.72 4.07
N ASP A 10 0.72 -16.64 5.01
CA ASP A 10 -0.09 -16.37 6.20
C ASP A 10 0.59 -15.36 7.14
N SER A 11 1.92 -15.43 7.29
CA SER A 11 2.70 -14.41 8.01
C SER A 11 2.61 -13.04 7.35
N THR A 12 2.75 -12.97 6.02
CA THR A 12 2.56 -11.73 5.25
C THR A 12 1.17 -11.14 5.49
N VAL A 13 0.13 -12.00 5.47
CA VAL A 13 -1.25 -11.58 5.74
C VAL A 13 -1.39 -11.00 7.14
N ALA A 14 -0.83 -11.66 8.16
CA ALA A 14 -0.89 -11.18 9.54
C ALA A 14 -0.21 -9.81 9.70
N VAL A 15 0.97 -9.63 9.12
CA VAL A 15 1.74 -8.36 9.18
C VAL A 15 0.96 -7.21 8.55
N PHE A 16 0.48 -7.37 7.32
CA PHE A 16 -0.20 -6.28 6.63
C PHE A 16 -1.62 -6.01 7.13
N THR A 17 -2.28 -7.01 7.73
CA THR A 17 -3.54 -6.81 8.47
C THR A 17 -3.29 -5.92 9.69
N GLY A 18 -2.27 -6.24 10.49
CA GLY A 18 -1.91 -5.43 11.67
C GLY A 18 -1.52 -3.99 11.31
N LEU A 19 -0.86 -3.79 10.17
CA LEU A 19 -0.58 -2.46 9.64
C LEU A 19 -1.86 -1.68 9.34
N LEU A 20 -2.82 -2.29 8.62
CA LEU A 20 -4.11 -1.64 8.31
C LEU A 20 -4.93 -1.33 9.57
N ASP A 21 -4.96 -2.26 10.54
CA ASP A 21 -5.62 -2.03 11.82
C ASP A 21 -5.00 -0.84 12.56
N THR A 22 -3.66 -0.76 12.59
CA THR A 22 -2.93 0.34 13.20
C THR A 22 -3.24 1.67 12.49
N ALA A 23 -3.15 1.70 11.16
CA ALA A 23 -3.45 2.88 10.36
C ALA A 23 -4.89 3.37 10.58
N GLN A 24 -5.86 2.45 10.61
CA GLN A 24 -7.26 2.78 10.87
C GLN A 24 -7.46 3.34 12.28
N LYS A 25 -6.86 2.73 13.31
CA LYS A 25 -6.95 3.21 14.70
C LYS A 25 -6.34 4.60 14.83
N VAL A 26 -5.14 4.83 14.31
CA VAL A 26 -4.47 6.13 14.33
C VAL A 26 -5.30 7.19 13.61
N ASN A 27 -5.85 6.88 12.42
CA ASN A 27 -6.69 7.83 11.69
C ASN A 27 -7.97 8.19 12.46
N LYS A 28 -8.61 7.21 13.14
CA LYS A 28 -9.77 7.48 14.03
C LYS A 28 -9.42 8.40 15.19
N ILE A 29 -8.26 8.19 15.84
CA ILE A 29 -7.77 9.07 16.91
C ILE A 29 -7.55 10.48 16.38
N ILE A 30 -6.89 10.61 15.22
CA ILE A 30 -6.65 11.91 14.57
C ILE A 30 -7.97 12.64 14.29
N ASP A 31 -8.95 11.95 13.70
CA ASP A 31 -10.27 12.54 13.38
C ASP A 31 -11.01 12.99 14.63
N TYR A 32 -10.94 12.18 15.69
CA TYR A 32 -11.55 12.51 16.96
C TYR A 32 -10.91 13.74 17.62
N VAL A 33 -9.58 13.81 17.67
CA VAL A 33 -8.84 14.95 18.23
C VAL A 33 -9.16 16.23 17.45
N LYS A 34 -9.10 16.18 16.11
CA LYS A 34 -9.45 17.31 15.24
C LYS A 34 -10.86 17.82 15.51
N THR A 35 -11.84 16.91 15.47
CA THR A 35 -13.24 17.25 15.73
C THR A 35 -13.43 17.86 17.13
N HIS A 36 -12.70 17.38 18.14
CA HIS A 36 -12.79 17.92 19.49
C HIS A 36 -12.17 19.32 19.56
N PHE A 37 -11.01 19.55 18.95
CA PHE A 37 -10.35 20.85 18.97
C PHE A 37 -11.16 21.90 18.22
N ASP A 38 -11.69 21.55 17.04
CA ASP A 38 -12.55 22.41 16.24
C ASP A 38 -13.83 22.82 17.01
N LYS A 39 -14.44 21.88 17.76
CA LYS A 39 -15.66 22.15 18.53
C LYS A 39 -15.46 23.02 19.77
N ASN A 40 -14.23 23.05 20.30
CA ASN A 40 -13.90 23.77 21.52
C ASN A 40 -13.01 25.00 21.24
N ASP A 41 -12.91 25.42 19.98
CA ASP A 41 -12.11 26.56 19.53
C ASP A 41 -10.65 26.52 20.03
N ILE A 42 -10.06 25.33 20.04
CA ILE A 42 -8.67 25.12 20.48
C ILE A 42 -7.73 25.41 19.31
N ASP A 43 -7.05 26.56 19.36
CA ASP A 43 -6.09 26.97 18.33
C ASP A 43 -4.75 26.24 18.49
N ILE A 44 -4.52 25.23 17.64
CA ILE A 44 -3.27 24.48 17.57
C ILE A 44 -3.01 23.98 16.15
N CYS A 45 -1.73 23.95 15.77
CA CYS A 45 -1.30 23.48 14.46
C CYS A 45 -1.40 21.94 14.34
N LEU A 46 -2.33 21.45 13.50
CA LEU A 46 -2.59 20.02 13.30
C LEU A 46 -1.88 19.42 12.06
N ASN A 47 -0.98 20.18 11.43
CA ASN A 47 -0.24 19.75 10.24
C ASN A 47 0.53 18.44 10.42
N GLY A 48 1.01 18.16 11.65
CA GLY A 48 1.66 16.89 11.98
C GLY A 48 0.71 15.69 11.85
N PHE A 49 -0.54 15.83 12.32
CA PHE A 49 -1.57 14.80 12.19
C PHE A 49 -2.01 14.64 10.73
N ASP A 50 -2.12 15.72 9.96
CA ASP A 50 -2.38 15.64 8.51
C ASP A 50 -1.30 14.85 7.77
N LEU A 51 -0.03 15.10 8.12
CA LEU A 51 1.10 14.37 7.57
C LEU A 51 1.02 12.88 7.91
N VAL A 52 0.79 12.54 9.18
CA VAL A 52 0.66 11.13 9.63
C VAL A 52 -0.48 10.43 8.91
N ARG A 53 -1.66 11.07 8.81
CA ARG A 53 -2.81 10.51 8.10
C ARG A 53 -2.47 10.23 6.63
N LYS A 54 -1.83 11.18 5.96
CA LYS A 54 -1.48 11.03 4.54
C LYS A 54 -0.42 9.95 4.31
N ILE A 55 0.53 9.79 5.24
CA ILE A 55 1.47 8.66 5.24
C ILE A 55 0.72 7.34 5.45
N ASN A 56 -0.21 7.29 6.42
CA ASN A 56 -1.05 6.11 6.65
C ASN A 56 -1.87 5.72 5.42
N ASP A 57 -2.41 6.69 4.68
CA ASP A 57 -3.16 6.44 3.44
C ASP A 57 -2.27 5.78 2.37
N VAL A 58 -1.04 6.27 2.19
CA VAL A 58 -0.06 5.66 1.26
C VAL A 58 0.35 4.27 1.74
N SER A 59 0.71 4.11 3.03
CA SER A 59 1.09 2.82 3.59
C SER A 59 -0.04 1.79 3.48
N SER A 60 -1.28 2.22 3.71
CA SER A 60 -2.46 1.36 3.61
C SER A 60 -2.71 0.87 2.19
N LEU A 61 -2.48 1.74 1.18
CA LEU A 61 -2.58 1.34 -0.23
C LEU A 61 -1.71 0.13 -0.54
N PHE A 62 -0.44 0.14 -0.10
CA PHE A 62 0.47 -0.98 -0.34
C PHE A 62 0.24 -2.17 0.58
N ALA A 63 -0.24 -1.95 1.80
CA ALA A 63 -0.66 -3.05 2.66
C ALA A 63 -1.83 -3.83 2.05
N ILE A 64 -2.83 -3.14 1.49
CA ILE A 64 -3.93 -3.77 0.74
C ILE A 64 -3.38 -4.58 -0.44
N ALA A 65 -2.48 -3.99 -1.24
CA ALA A 65 -1.84 -4.69 -2.34
C ALA A 65 -1.13 -5.97 -1.88
N ASN A 66 -0.37 -5.89 -0.78
CA ASN A 66 0.37 -7.02 -0.25
C ASN A 66 -0.53 -8.13 0.28
N LEU A 67 -1.67 -7.79 0.90
CA LEU A 67 -2.69 -8.75 1.30
C LEU A 67 -3.26 -9.48 0.09
N ASP A 68 -3.73 -8.73 -0.91
CA ASP A 68 -4.32 -9.30 -2.12
C ASP A 68 -3.33 -10.22 -2.86
N LEU A 69 -2.08 -9.80 -2.97
CA LEU A 69 -1.04 -10.57 -3.63
C LEU A 69 -0.57 -11.78 -2.81
N ALA A 70 -0.53 -11.70 -1.47
CA ALA A 70 -0.19 -12.84 -0.63
C ALA A 70 -1.27 -13.93 -0.71
N VAL A 71 -2.54 -13.54 -0.64
CA VAL A 71 -3.68 -14.45 -0.85
C VAL A 71 -3.65 -15.01 -2.26
N SER A 72 -3.43 -14.18 -3.27
CA SER A 72 -3.32 -14.61 -4.67
C SER A 72 -2.18 -15.61 -4.86
N SER A 73 -1.02 -15.37 -4.25
CA SER A 73 0.12 -16.29 -4.31
C SER A 73 -0.20 -17.66 -3.71
N LYS A 74 -0.89 -17.67 -2.56
CA LYS A 74 -1.40 -18.89 -1.92
C LYS A 74 -2.41 -19.62 -2.81
N MET A 75 -3.34 -18.89 -3.44
CA MET A 75 -4.30 -19.50 -4.36
C MET A 75 -3.63 -20.05 -5.61
N LEU A 76 -2.67 -19.32 -6.19
CA LEU A 76 -1.93 -19.75 -7.38
C LEU A 76 -1.14 -21.03 -7.11
N TYR A 77 -0.50 -21.13 -5.94
CA TYR A 77 0.25 -22.31 -5.53
C TYR A 77 -0.62 -23.55 -5.34
N ASN A 78 -1.85 -23.37 -4.81
CA ASN A 78 -2.77 -24.47 -4.53
C ASN A 78 -3.76 -24.76 -5.68
N ALA A 79 -3.71 -23.99 -6.77
CA ALA A 79 -4.66 -24.10 -7.88
C ALA A 79 -4.57 -25.48 -8.56
N SER A 80 -5.71 -26.15 -8.62
CA SER A 80 -5.87 -27.51 -9.13
C SER A 80 -6.04 -27.57 -10.65
N ASN A 81 -6.53 -26.48 -11.25
CA ASN A 81 -6.82 -26.40 -12.69
C ASN A 81 -6.38 -25.07 -13.31
N ASN A 82 -6.35 -25.03 -14.65
CA ASN A 82 -5.86 -23.87 -15.38
C ASN A 82 -6.76 -22.64 -15.24
N TRP A 83 -8.07 -22.81 -15.04
CA TRP A 83 -9.00 -21.69 -14.88
C TRP A 83 -8.82 -20.98 -13.53
N GLU A 84 -8.58 -21.72 -12.46
CA GLU A 84 -8.18 -21.14 -11.17
C GLU A 84 -6.89 -20.33 -11.31
N LYS A 85 -5.88 -20.87 -12.01
CA LYS A 85 -4.63 -20.14 -12.28
C LYS A 85 -4.89 -18.87 -13.09
N ILE A 86 -5.70 -18.94 -14.15
CA ILE A 86 -6.05 -17.77 -14.97
C ILE A 86 -6.78 -16.72 -14.13
N TYR A 87 -7.77 -17.12 -13.34
CA TYR A 87 -8.51 -16.23 -12.45
C TYR A 87 -7.57 -15.48 -11.49
N VAL A 88 -6.66 -16.21 -10.83
CA VAL A 88 -5.71 -15.61 -9.89
C VAL A 88 -4.74 -14.66 -10.60
N LYS A 89 -4.17 -15.07 -11.75
CA LYS A 89 -3.29 -14.21 -12.54
C LYS A 89 -3.99 -12.92 -12.97
N LYS A 90 -5.24 -13.00 -13.45
CA LYS A 90 -6.07 -11.83 -13.80
C LYS A 90 -6.17 -10.82 -12.65
N ASN A 91 -6.37 -11.31 -11.43
CA ASN A 91 -6.47 -10.48 -10.24
C ASN A 91 -5.11 -9.86 -9.86
N VAL A 92 -4.01 -10.62 -9.93
CA VAL A 92 -2.67 -10.08 -9.69
C VAL A 92 -2.36 -8.89 -10.60
N TYR A 93 -2.59 -9.05 -11.91
CA TYR A 93 -2.38 -7.97 -12.88
C TYR A 93 -3.27 -6.75 -12.58
N LEU A 94 -4.54 -6.98 -12.22
CA LEU A 94 -5.47 -5.91 -11.85
C LEU A 94 -5.02 -5.16 -10.58
N THR A 95 -4.64 -5.88 -9.53
CA THR A 95 -4.16 -5.30 -8.26
C THR A 95 -2.93 -4.44 -8.51
N VAL A 96 -1.89 -4.98 -9.16
CA VAL A 96 -0.67 -4.22 -9.47
C VAL A 96 -0.98 -2.95 -10.28
N PHE A 97 -1.86 -3.07 -11.28
CA PHE A 97 -2.26 -1.94 -12.11
C PHE A 97 -2.96 -0.83 -11.31
N GLU A 98 -4.01 -1.16 -10.56
CA GLU A 98 -4.80 -0.16 -9.82
C GLU A 98 -4.00 0.47 -8.67
N ILE A 99 -3.07 -0.27 -8.07
CA ILE A 99 -2.18 0.26 -7.02
C ILE A 99 -1.22 1.29 -7.58
N PHE A 100 -0.50 1.01 -8.68
CA PHE A 100 0.39 2.02 -9.26
C PHE A 100 -0.36 3.23 -9.82
N LYS A 101 -1.54 3.01 -10.40
CA LYS A 101 -2.41 4.10 -10.84
C LYS A 101 -2.84 4.97 -9.66
N THR A 102 -3.24 4.39 -8.55
CA THR A 102 -3.63 5.14 -7.34
C THR A 102 -2.43 5.83 -6.69
N PHE A 103 -1.30 5.13 -6.60
CA PHE A 103 -0.04 5.64 -6.07
C PHE A 103 0.43 6.90 -6.78
N SER A 104 0.24 6.99 -8.11
CA SER A 104 0.63 8.17 -8.89
C SER A 104 0.02 9.49 -8.37
N LYS A 105 -1.15 9.43 -7.71
CA LYS A 105 -1.81 10.59 -7.09
C LYS A 105 -1.04 11.15 -5.90
N TYR A 106 -0.22 10.32 -5.25
CA TYR A 106 0.61 10.71 -4.12
C TYR A 106 2.01 11.19 -4.54
N GLY A 107 2.35 11.17 -5.84
CA GLY A 107 3.69 11.51 -6.33
C GLY A 107 4.18 12.89 -5.88
N LYS A 108 3.33 13.94 -5.99
CA LYS A 108 3.68 15.29 -5.52
C LYS A 108 4.00 15.31 -4.02
N PHE A 109 3.15 14.67 -3.21
CA PHE A 109 3.32 14.61 -1.76
C PHE A 109 4.62 13.89 -1.37
N LEU A 110 4.92 12.76 -2.00
CA LEU A 110 6.11 11.97 -1.67
C LEU A 110 7.40 12.67 -2.15
N ASN A 111 7.36 13.37 -3.28
CA ASN A 111 8.47 14.22 -3.71
C ASN A 111 8.76 15.30 -2.65
N GLU A 112 7.75 16.08 -2.26
CA GLU A 112 7.89 17.12 -1.23
C GLU A 112 8.38 16.53 0.10
N LEU A 113 7.87 15.35 0.49
CA LEU A 113 8.30 14.66 1.69
C LEU A 113 9.78 14.26 1.63
N SER A 114 10.24 13.74 0.49
CA SER A 114 11.63 13.34 0.28
C SER A 114 12.59 14.53 0.25
N GLU A 115 12.16 15.69 -0.27
CA GLU A 115 12.97 16.90 -0.34
C GLU A 115 13.24 17.52 1.03
N ASN A 116 12.29 17.36 1.96
CA ASN A 116 12.39 17.85 3.33
C ASN A 116 12.98 16.82 4.31
N ALA A 117 13.30 15.62 3.84
CA ALA A 117 13.84 14.54 4.65
C ALA A 117 15.38 14.59 4.74
N LEU A 118 15.94 13.74 5.62
CA LEU A 118 17.38 13.52 5.66
C LEU A 118 17.93 13.05 4.28
N PRO A 119 19.17 13.42 3.91
CA PRO A 119 19.71 13.13 2.57
C PRO A 119 19.62 11.67 2.13
N HIS A 120 19.83 10.72 3.04
CA HIS A 120 19.73 9.29 2.74
C HIS A 120 18.29 8.85 2.41
N LEU A 121 17.27 9.47 3.01
CA LEU A 121 15.86 9.16 2.70
C LEU A 121 15.46 9.70 1.33
N LYS A 122 16.03 10.84 0.92
CA LYS A 122 15.87 11.35 -0.44
C LYS A 122 16.46 10.38 -1.47
N GLU A 123 17.66 9.87 -1.21
CA GLU A 123 18.30 8.86 -2.06
C GLU A 123 17.48 7.56 -2.11
N ASN A 124 16.99 7.09 -0.96
CA ASN A 124 16.09 5.92 -0.89
C ASN A 124 14.86 6.11 -1.78
N PHE A 125 14.23 7.29 -1.74
CA PHE A 125 13.05 7.55 -2.56
C PHE A 125 13.36 7.62 -4.07
N VAL A 126 14.53 8.14 -4.46
CA VAL A 126 15.02 8.08 -5.85
C VAL A 126 15.18 6.62 -6.31
N ASN A 127 15.77 5.78 -5.47
CA ASN A 127 15.96 4.36 -5.76
C ASN A 127 14.61 3.62 -5.91
N ILE A 128 13.64 3.90 -5.03
CA ILE A 128 12.28 3.35 -5.14
C ILE A 128 11.65 3.73 -6.48
N ASN A 129 11.72 5.00 -6.88
CA ASN A 129 11.18 5.46 -8.16
C ASN A 129 11.85 4.78 -9.36
N ASN A 130 13.16 4.55 -9.29
CA ASN A 130 13.89 3.80 -10.31
C ASN A 130 13.41 2.35 -10.38
N SER A 131 13.24 1.67 -9.25
CA SER A 131 12.70 0.30 -9.19
C SER A 131 11.29 0.21 -9.78
N ILE A 132 10.41 1.18 -9.48
CA ILE A 132 9.06 1.26 -10.07
C ILE A 132 9.14 1.42 -11.59
N LYS A 133 10.05 2.28 -12.09
CA LYS A 133 10.22 2.50 -13.53
C LYS A 133 10.71 1.23 -14.23
N VAL A 134 11.68 0.52 -13.64
CA VAL A 134 12.20 -0.75 -14.17
C VAL A 134 11.08 -1.80 -14.20
N PHE A 135 10.36 -1.97 -13.09
CA PHE A 135 9.22 -2.87 -12.99
C PHE A 135 8.18 -2.60 -14.08
N LYS A 136 7.75 -1.35 -14.23
CA LYS A 136 6.72 -0.98 -15.24
C LYS A 136 7.16 -1.29 -16.66
N LYS A 137 8.45 -1.15 -16.95
CA LYS A 137 9.02 -1.49 -18.26
C LYS A 137 9.04 -3.00 -18.47
N GLU A 138 9.55 -3.75 -17.50
CA GLU A 138 9.71 -5.21 -17.58
C GLU A 138 8.36 -5.91 -17.81
N TYR A 139 7.36 -5.57 -17.00
CA TYR A 139 6.04 -6.18 -17.06
C TYR A 139 5.06 -5.42 -17.99
N LYS A 140 5.59 -4.54 -18.87
CA LYS A 140 4.83 -3.82 -19.90
C LYS A 140 3.54 -3.17 -19.37
N TYR A 141 3.65 -2.47 -18.25
CA TYR A 141 2.53 -1.89 -17.52
C TYR A 141 1.56 -1.08 -18.38
N GLU A 142 2.07 -0.22 -19.27
CA GLU A 142 1.22 0.67 -20.09
C GLU A 142 0.57 -0.04 -21.28
N ALA A 143 1.17 -1.13 -21.78
CA ALA A 143 0.68 -1.87 -22.94
C ALA A 143 -0.19 -3.05 -22.50
N ASP A 144 0.41 -4.05 -21.86
CA ASP A 144 -0.23 -5.35 -21.65
C ASP A 144 -1.15 -5.31 -20.43
N MET A 145 -0.71 -4.77 -19.29
CA MET A 145 -1.53 -4.73 -18.07
C MET A 145 -2.78 -3.87 -18.23
N LYS A 146 -2.67 -2.75 -18.96
CA LYS A 146 -3.80 -1.86 -19.26
C LYS A 146 -4.87 -2.57 -20.10
N ILE A 147 -4.45 -3.37 -21.10
CA ILE A 147 -5.35 -4.19 -21.91
C ILE A 147 -6.04 -5.25 -21.05
N ILE A 148 -5.28 -5.97 -20.23
CA ILE A 148 -5.82 -6.98 -19.29
C ILE A 148 -6.87 -6.36 -18.37
N ARG A 149 -6.55 -5.20 -17.77
CA ARG A 149 -7.49 -4.48 -16.89
C ARG A 149 -8.75 -4.07 -17.64
N ASN A 150 -8.64 -3.55 -18.86
CA ASN A 150 -9.78 -3.00 -19.59
C ASN A 150 -10.66 -4.04 -20.29
N ASN A 151 -10.10 -5.18 -20.70
CA ASN A 151 -10.82 -6.12 -21.57
C ASN A 151 -11.10 -7.47 -20.91
N ILE A 152 -10.42 -7.78 -19.80
CA ILE A 152 -10.42 -9.12 -19.20
C ILE A 152 -10.87 -9.09 -17.74
N SER A 153 -10.37 -8.14 -16.94
CA SER A 153 -10.61 -8.12 -15.48
C SER A 153 -11.63 -7.05 -15.06
N GLY A 154 -11.40 -5.78 -15.41
CA GLY A 154 -12.22 -4.65 -14.96
C GLY A 154 -13.45 -4.38 -15.84
N HIS A 155 -13.35 -4.67 -17.14
CA HIS A 155 -14.50 -4.82 -18.04
C HIS A 155 -14.24 -6.08 -18.87
N ILE A 156 -15.22 -6.97 -18.95
CA ILE A 156 -15.10 -8.20 -19.74
C ILE A 156 -15.57 -7.86 -21.16
N SER A 157 -14.68 -8.00 -22.14
CA SER A 157 -15.02 -7.81 -23.55
C SER A 157 -16.04 -8.86 -24.00
N ASP A 158 -16.97 -8.45 -24.85
CA ASP A 158 -17.90 -9.31 -25.59
C ASP A 158 -17.22 -10.05 -26.76
N ASP A 159 -16.02 -9.61 -27.16
CA ASP A 159 -15.15 -10.29 -28.11
C ASP A 159 -14.44 -11.47 -27.42
N VAL A 160 -14.95 -12.68 -27.67
CA VAL A 160 -14.42 -13.94 -27.13
C VAL A 160 -13.00 -14.20 -27.61
N ASP A 161 -12.66 -13.83 -28.85
CA ASP A 161 -11.32 -14.06 -29.39
C ASP A 161 -10.31 -13.16 -28.68
N LEU A 162 -10.64 -11.88 -28.51
CA LEU A 162 -9.83 -10.95 -27.71
C LEU A 162 -9.67 -11.46 -26.27
N TYR A 163 -10.75 -11.90 -25.65
CA TYR A 163 -10.72 -12.44 -24.29
C TYR A 163 -9.79 -13.64 -24.19
N TYR A 164 -10.03 -14.65 -25.02
CA TYR A 164 -9.31 -15.91 -24.97
C TYR A 164 -7.83 -15.75 -25.35
N ASN A 165 -7.53 -15.00 -26.42
CA ASN A 165 -6.16 -14.75 -26.86
C ASN A 165 -5.34 -13.97 -25.83
N THR A 166 -5.98 -13.15 -24.99
CA THR A 166 -5.28 -12.45 -23.91
C THR A 166 -4.97 -13.38 -22.73
N ILE A 167 -5.92 -14.20 -22.28
CA ILE A 167 -5.72 -15.07 -21.11
C ILE A 167 -4.74 -16.21 -21.37
N ILE A 168 -4.67 -16.73 -22.60
CA ILE A 168 -3.75 -17.84 -22.92
C ILE A 168 -2.28 -17.41 -22.89
N GLN A 169 -2.00 -16.10 -22.98
CA GLN A 169 -0.65 -15.54 -22.89
C GLN A 169 -0.14 -15.43 -21.44
N PHE A 170 -0.96 -15.76 -20.44
CA PHE A 170 -0.59 -15.61 -19.04
C PHE A 170 0.40 -16.67 -18.59
N ASP A 171 1.63 -16.23 -18.38
CA ASP A 171 2.71 -17.02 -17.82
C ASP A 171 2.66 -17.01 -16.28
N GLY A 172 2.65 -18.19 -15.68
CA GLY A 172 2.57 -18.34 -14.22
C GLY A 172 3.88 -17.99 -13.51
N ASP A 173 5.01 -18.33 -14.11
CA ASP A 173 6.33 -18.09 -13.54
C ASP A 173 6.61 -16.58 -13.56
N LYS A 174 6.35 -15.91 -14.70
CA LYS A 174 6.43 -14.45 -14.79
C LYS A 174 5.47 -13.74 -13.83
N THR A 175 4.29 -14.31 -13.59
CA THR A 175 3.36 -13.74 -12.60
C THR A 175 3.94 -13.86 -11.19
N GLY A 176 4.59 -14.98 -10.85
CA GLY A 176 5.29 -15.14 -9.59
C GLY A 176 6.45 -14.16 -9.40
N GLU A 177 7.29 -13.99 -10.43
CA GLU A 177 8.38 -13.01 -10.45
C GLU A 177 7.87 -11.58 -10.23
N MET A 178 6.80 -11.21 -10.94
CA MET A 178 6.13 -9.93 -10.79
C MET A 178 5.67 -9.68 -9.36
N ILE A 179 5.08 -10.67 -8.69
CA ILE A 179 4.65 -10.53 -7.30
C ILE A 179 5.86 -10.30 -6.38
N ILE A 180 6.93 -11.08 -6.55
CA ILE A 180 8.14 -10.99 -5.73
C ILE A 180 8.80 -9.61 -5.88
N GLU A 181 8.93 -9.11 -7.11
CA GLU A 181 9.49 -7.79 -7.36
C GLU A 181 8.61 -6.66 -6.81
N PHE A 182 7.28 -6.81 -6.96
CA PHE A 182 6.35 -5.86 -6.40
C PHE A 182 6.47 -5.81 -4.86
N PHE A 183 6.56 -6.96 -4.20
CA PHE A 183 6.79 -7.03 -2.75
C PHE A 183 8.05 -6.29 -2.31
N LYS A 184 9.16 -6.44 -3.04
CA LYS A 184 10.40 -5.69 -2.74
C LYS A 184 10.16 -4.17 -2.80
N ILE A 185 9.53 -3.68 -3.87
CA ILE A 185 9.21 -2.25 -4.02
C ILE A 185 8.33 -1.76 -2.87
N THR A 186 7.29 -2.51 -2.51
CA THR A 186 6.40 -2.10 -1.41
C THR A 186 7.08 -2.12 -0.05
N ASN A 187 8.01 -3.04 0.18
CA ASN A 187 8.79 -3.12 1.40
C ASN A 187 9.74 -1.92 1.53
N ASP A 188 10.46 -1.58 0.45
CA ASP A 188 11.35 -0.42 0.42
C ASP A 188 10.57 0.88 0.67
N LEU A 189 9.39 1.00 0.07
CA LEU A 189 8.52 2.15 0.29
C LEU A 189 7.95 2.19 1.71
N HIS A 190 7.57 1.04 2.28
CA HIS A 190 7.12 0.98 3.66
C HIS A 190 8.22 1.42 4.63
N ASN A 191 9.45 0.96 4.43
CA ASN A 191 10.60 1.37 5.22
C ASN A 191 10.85 2.88 5.09
N PHE A 192 10.82 3.42 3.86
CA PHE A 192 10.92 4.86 3.64
C PHE A 192 9.86 5.64 4.43
N LEU A 193 8.59 5.23 4.37
CA LEU A 193 7.50 5.93 5.08
C LEU A 193 7.64 5.83 6.61
N THR A 194 8.08 4.67 7.11
CA THR A 194 8.37 4.47 8.53
C THR A 194 9.52 5.38 8.97
N ASP A 195 10.66 5.36 8.28
CA ASP A 195 11.82 6.19 8.59
C ASP A 195 11.47 7.68 8.57
N ILE A 196 10.58 8.11 7.66
CA ILE A 196 10.05 9.47 7.67
C ILE A 196 9.34 9.76 9.00
N LEU A 197 8.40 8.91 9.44
CA LEU A 197 7.67 9.10 10.70
C LEU A 197 8.59 9.08 11.93
N GLU A 198 9.75 8.45 11.83
CA GLU A 198 10.74 8.39 12.90
C GLU A 198 11.59 9.66 13.05
N GLN A 199 11.57 10.57 12.08
CA GLN A 199 12.33 11.82 12.15
C GLN A 199 11.88 12.67 13.34
N ASN A 200 12.86 13.17 14.11
CA ASN A 200 12.61 13.93 15.36
C ASN A 200 11.64 15.09 15.17
N TYR A 201 11.77 15.87 14.09
CA TYR A 201 10.91 17.02 13.86
C TYR A 201 9.43 16.64 13.66
N ILE A 202 9.14 15.44 13.14
CA ILE A 202 7.76 14.93 13.00
C ILE A 202 7.26 14.47 14.36
N ARG A 203 8.09 13.73 15.10
CA ARG A 203 7.77 13.27 16.46
C ARG A 203 7.46 14.44 17.40
N GLU A 204 8.29 15.48 17.40
CA GLU A 204 8.13 16.68 18.23
C GLU A 204 6.82 17.42 17.92
N LYS A 205 6.51 17.65 16.64
CA LYS A 205 5.24 18.28 16.22
C LYS A 205 4.02 17.50 16.70
N ASN A 206 4.06 16.18 16.59
CA ASN A 206 2.95 15.33 17.02
C ASN A 206 2.84 15.21 18.55
N GLN A 207 3.95 15.24 19.27
CA GLN A 207 3.96 15.19 20.73
C GLN A 207 3.21 16.37 21.36
N GLN A 208 3.37 17.58 20.83
CA GLN A 208 2.66 18.77 21.32
C GLN A 208 1.14 18.60 21.22
N VAL A 209 0.66 18.12 20.07
CA VAL A 209 -0.77 17.84 19.84
C VAL A 209 -1.26 16.76 20.81
N LEU A 210 -0.47 15.70 21.02
CA LEU A 210 -0.83 14.61 21.94
C LEU A 210 -0.85 15.04 23.41
N ILE A 211 0.03 15.95 23.83
CA ILE A 211 0.02 16.51 25.19
C ILE A 211 -1.27 17.31 25.39
N MET A 212 -1.57 18.23 24.47
CA MET A 212 -2.79 19.02 24.53
C MET A 212 -4.05 18.12 24.54
N ALA A 213 -4.09 17.10 23.68
CA ALA A 213 -5.19 16.15 23.62
C ALA A 213 -5.38 15.44 24.97
N LYS A 214 -4.30 15.01 25.64
CA LYS A 214 -4.38 14.39 26.98
C LYS A 214 -4.94 15.31 28.05
N GLU A 215 -4.70 16.61 27.94
CA GLU A 215 -5.16 17.60 28.92
C GLU A 215 -6.64 17.94 28.75
N VAL A 216 -7.10 18.07 27.50
CA VAL A 216 -8.44 18.61 27.22
C VAL A 216 -9.49 17.56 26.87
N ILE A 217 -9.08 16.35 26.48
CA ILE A 217 -9.99 15.28 26.10
C ILE A 217 -10.16 14.27 27.26
N PRO A 218 -11.38 14.13 27.82
CA PRO A 218 -11.65 13.11 28.82
C PRO A 218 -11.39 11.70 28.27
N ASN A 219 -10.75 10.85 29.08
CA ASN A 219 -10.46 9.44 28.76
C ASN A 219 -9.60 9.22 27.51
N PHE A 220 -8.85 10.24 27.03
CA PHE A 220 -8.02 10.12 25.84
C PHE A 220 -7.05 8.93 25.90
N ASN A 221 -6.46 8.65 27.07
CA ASN A 221 -5.56 7.52 27.24
C ASN A 221 -6.26 6.16 27.01
N GLU A 222 -7.54 6.02 27.37
CA GLU A 222 -8.29 4.78 27.11
C GLU A 222 -8.55 4.55 25.62
N MET A 223 -8.58 5.63 24.82
CA MET A 223 -8.76 5.57 23.37
C MET A 223 -7.50 5.11 22.63
N LEU A 224 -6.32 5.23 23.25
CA LEU A 224 -5.05 4.77 22.66
C LEU A 224 -4.88 3.24 22.74
N PHE A 225 -5.60 2.58 23.66
CA PHE A 225 -5.41 1.15 23.97
C PHE A 225 -6.63 0.26 23.64
N LYS A 226 -7.68 0.81 23.02
CA LYS A 226 -8.82 0.05 22.47
C LYS A 226 -8.68 -0.05 20.95
#